data_AF-A0A0P6V923-F1
#
_entry.id   AF-A0A0P6V923-F1
#
_cell.length_a   1.000
_cell.length_b   1.000
_cell.length_c   1.000
_cell.angle_alpha   90.00
_cell.angle_beta   90.00
_cell.angle_gamma   90.00
#
_symmetry.space_group_name_H-M   'P 1'
#
loop_
_entity.id
_entity.type
_entity.pdbx_description
1 polymer ?
#
loop_
_entity_poly.entity_id
_entity_poly.type
_entity_poly.pdbx_seq_one_letter_code
_entity_poly.pdbx_strand_id
1 'polypeptide(L)' 'MKQRTLAMSADQGNGFEQYRRPTRRDVFLARMETLVPWMALCAVIAPHYPRAGKGRHPVGLERMLRMYVVQQSFN' A
#
# COMPACT_ATOMS: atom_id res chain seq x y z
N MET A 1 -5.30 6.02 39.31
CA MET A 1 -5.27 4.66 38.72
C MET A 1 -5.46 4.78 37.21
N LYS A 2 -4.48 4.38 36.39
CA LYS A 2 -4.62 4.37 34.93
C LYS A 2 -5.15 3.00 34.51
N GLN A 3 -6.41 2.91 34.10
CA GLN A 3 -6.97 1.70 33.54
C GLN A 3 -6.27 1.40 32.20
N ARG A 4 -5.59 0.25 32.12
CA ARG A 4 -5.07 -0.30 30.87
C ARG A 4 -6.17 -1.17 30.26
N THR A 5 -6.69 -0.75 29.11
CA THR A 5 -7.73 -1.46 28.37
C THR A 5 -7.15 -2.70 27.70
N LEU A 6 -7.87 -3.83 27.75
CA LEU A 6 -7.51 -5.15 27.22
C LEU A 6 -7.14 -5.16 25.72
N ALA A 7 -7.49 -4.10 24.99
CA ALA A 7 -7.17 -3.91 23.58
C ALA A 7 -5.66 -3.79 23.30
N MET A 8 -4.83 -3.41 24.29
CA MET A 8 -3.38 -3.29 24.09
C MET A 8 -2.65 -4.64 24.03
N SER A 9 -3.32 -5.75 24.39
CA SER A 9 -2.74 -7.10 24.41
C SER A 9 -2.90 -7.88 23.10
N ALA A 10 -3.73 -7.40 22.16
CA ALA A 10 -4.05 -8.12 20.92
C ALA A 10 -3.01 -7.92 19.79
N ASP A 11 -2.00 -7.07 19.99
CA ASP A 11 -1.01 -6.70 18.96
C ASP A 11 0.22 -7.63 18.91
N GLN A 12 0.23 -8.72 19.68
CA GLN A 12 1.27 -9.75 19.56
C GLN A 12 0.98 -10.65 18.37
N GLY A 13 1.14 -10.12 17.15
CA GLY A 13 1.61 -10.71 15.88
C GLY A 13 1.29 -12.15 15.44
N ASN A 14 0.51 -12.94 16.18
CA ASN A 14 0.31 -14.37 15.98
C ASN A 14 -1.19 -14.74 15.90
N GLY A 15 -2.04 -13.77 15.57
CA GLY A 15 -3.48 -13.98 15.37
C GLY A 15 -3.83 -14.84 14.15
N PHE A 16 -5.13 -15.03 13.91
CA PHE A 16 -5.70 -15.83 12.82
C PHE A 16 -5.22 -15.46 11.40
N GLU A 17 -4.52 -14.34 11.24
CA GLU A 17 -3.88 -13.90 9.99
C GLU A 17 -2.91 -14.96 9.42
N GLN A 18 -2.20 -15.72 10.26
CA GLN A 18 -1.30 -16.78 9.79
C GLN A 18 -2.03 -17.96 9.13
N TYR A 19 -3.30 -18.17 9.48
CA TYR A 19 -4.14 -19.24 8.93
C TYR A 19 -5.05 -18.75 7.81
N ARG A 20 -4.98 -17.44 7.49
CA ARG A 20 -5.80 -16.84 6.45
C ARG A 20 -5.33 -17.34 5.09
N ARG A 21 -6.27 -17.91 4.33
CA ARG A 21 -6.01 -18.20 2.91
C ARG A 21 -5.83 -16.89 2.16
N PRO A 22 -4.76 -16.73 1.36
CA PRO A 22 -4.54 -15.51 0.61
C PRO A 22 -5.71 -15.28 -0.34
N THR A 23 -6.23 -14.06 -0.36
CA THR A 23 -7.32 -13.70 -1.27
C THR A 23 -6.78 -13.57 -2.70
N ARG A 24 -7.68 -13.60 -3.69
CA ARG A 24 -7.30 -13.32 -5.09
C ARG A 24 -6.58 -11.98 -5.24
N ARG A 25 -6.97 -10.98 -4.42
CA ARG A 25 -6.34 -9.66 -4.39
C ARG A 25 -4.92 -9.73 -3.84
N ASP A 26 -4.68 -10.49 -2.78
CA ASP A 26 -3.35 -10.65 -2.18
C ASP A 26 -2.39 -11.32 -3.17
N VAL A 27 -2.85 -12.40 -3.83
CA VAL A 27 -2.05 -13.09 -4.85
C VAL A 27 -1.76 -12.17 -6.04
N PHE A 28 -2.76 -11.39 -6.48
CA PHE A 28 -2.57 -10.41 -7.56
C PHE A 28 -1.52 -9.36 -7.18
N LEU A 29 -1.65 -8.74 -6.01
CA LEU A 29 -0.72 -7.72 -5.52
C LEU A 29 0.71 -8.27 -5.40
N ALA A 30 0.87 -9.48 -4.87
CA ALA A 30 2.17 -10.13 -4.77
C ALA A 30 2.84 -10.33 -6.14
N ARG A 31 2.06 -10.69 -7.18
CA ARG A 31 2.57 -10.80 -8.56
C ARG A 31 2.93 -9.44 -9.14
N MET A 32 2.13 -8.41 -8.89
CA MET A 32 2.42 -7.07 -9.39
C MET A 32 3.70 -6.50 -8.78
N GLU A 33 4.00 -6.81 -7.52
CA GLU A 33 5.23 -6.33 -6.88
C GLU A 33 6.48 -6.84 -7.62
N THR A 34 6.44 -8.04 -8.22
CA THR A 34 7.58 -8.61 -8.96
C THR A 34 7.56 -8.28 -10.46
N LEU A 35 6.38 -8.19 -11.07
CA LEU A 35 6.23 -8.00 -12.51
C LEU A 35 6.37 -6.54 -12.95
N VAL A 36 5.96 -5.59 -12.10
CA VAL A 36 5.96 -4.17 -12.45
C VAL A 36 7.32 -3.54 -12.10
N PRO A 37 7.98 -2.85 -13.04
CA PRO A 37 9.24 -2.18 -12.77
C PRO A 37 8.99 -0.83 -12.06
N TRP A 38 8.58 -0.86 -10.80
CA TRP A 38 8.14 0.31 -10.03
C TRP A 38 9.14 1.46 -10.05
N MET A 39 10.42 1.18 -9.80
CA MET A 39 11.47 2.20 -9.76
C MET A 39 11.63 2.91 -11.11
N ALA A 40 11.64 2.15 -12.21
CA ALA A 40 11.78 2.71 -13.55
C ALA A 40 10.57 3.58 -13.91
N LEU A 41 9.37 3.12 -13.59
CA LEU A 41 8.14 3.88 -13.81
C LEU A 41 8.10 5.16 -12.98
N CYS A 42 8.45 5.07 -11.69
CA CYS A 42 8.56 6.25 -10.83
C CYS A 42 9.58 7.26 -11.37
N ALA A 43 10.72 6.82 -11.90
CA ALA A 43 11.73 7.70 -12.47
C ALA A 43 11.20 8.48 -13.70
N VAL A 44 10.43 7.82 -14.57
CA VAL A 44 9.82 8.45 -15.75
C VAL A 44 8.69 9.43 -15.37
N ILE A 45 7.93 9.12 -14.32
CA ILE A 45 6.77 9.93 -13.90
C ILE A 45 7.20 11.11 -13.01
N ALA A 46 8.25 10.95 -12.21
CA ALA A 46 8.71 11.92 -11.22
C ALA A 46 8.80 13.37 -11.75
N PRO A 47 9.34 13.66 -12.95
CA PRO A 47 9.40 15.02 -13.48
C PRO A 47 8.03 15.69 -13.68
N HIS A 48 7.00 14.88 -13.93
CA HIS A 48 5.63 15.32 -14.21
C HIS A 48 4.72 15.27 -12.98
N TYR A 49 5.18 14.67 -11.88
CA TYR A 49 4.36 14.49 -10.70
C TYR A 49 4.17 15.81 -9.94
N PRO A 50 2.96 16.11 -9.44
CA PRO A 50 2.71 17.35 -8.71
C PRO A 50 3.67 17.51 -7.53
N ARG A 51 4.25 18.69 -7.40
CA ARG A 51 5.02 19.09 -6.23
C ARG A 51 4.10 19.81 -5.25
N ALA A 52 4.41 19.70 -3.96
CA ALA A 52 3.66 20.39 -2.93
C ALA A 52 3.70 21.92 -3.17
N GLY A 53 2.52 22.52 -3.32
CA GLY A 53 2.32 23.97 -3.35
C GLY A 53 1.61 24.45 -2.09
N LYS A 54 0.91 25.59 -2.15
CA LYS A 54 0.12 26.14 -1.02
C LYS A 54 -1.20 25.41 -0.74
N GLY A 55 -1.45 24.28 -1.42
CA GLY A 55 -2.70 23.52 -1.36
C GLY A 55 -2.56 22.16 -0.68
N ARG A 56 -3.51 21.26 -0.96
CA ARG A 56 -3.44 19.87 -0.49
C ARG A 56 -2.18 19.22 -1.03
N HIS A 57 -1.42 18.58 -0.13
CA HIS A 57 -0.23 17.86 -0.53
C HIS A 57 -0.61 16.66 -1.40
N PRO A 58 0.08 16.45 -2.53
CA PRO A 58 -0.12 15.27 -3.35
C PRO A 58 0.26 14.02 -2.55
N VAL A 59 -0.41 12.91 -2.85
CA VAL A 59 -0.03 11.59 -2.32
C VAL A 59 1.39 11.26 -2.81
N GLY A 60 2.17 10.45 -2.09
CA GLY A 60 3.48 10.05 -2.60
C GLY A 60 3.39 9.33 -3.95
N LEU A 61 4.27 9.68 -4.90
CA LEU A 61 4.26 9.17 -6.28
C LEU A 61 4.10 7.65 -6.36
N GLU A 62 4.97 6.91 -5.68
CA GLU A 62 4.97 5.45 -5.70
C GLU A 62 3.67 4.85 -5.15
N ARG A 63 3.14 5.44 -4.07
CA ARG A 63 1.86 5.04 -3.49
C ARG A 63 0.72 5.28 -4.47
N MET A 64 0.71 6.45 -5.10
CA MET A 64 -0.32 6.82 -6.07
C MET A 64 -0.27 5.92 -7.31
N LEU A 65 0.94 5.64 -7.81
CA LEU A 65 1.17 4.73 -8.93
C LEU A 65 0.66 3.32 -8.62
N ARG A 66 0.99 2.77 -7.44
CA ARG A 66 0.49 1.46 -7.02
C ARG A 66 -1.04 1.42 -6.99
N MET A 67 -1.69 2.45 -6.47
CA MET A 67 -3.16 2.55 -6.46
C MET A 67 -3.74 2.54 -7.88
N TYR A 68 -3.20 3.33 -8.80
CA TYR A 68 -3.66 3.36 -10.19
C TYR A 68 -3.50 2.02 -10.89
N VAL A 69 -2.35 1.35 -10.72
CA VAL A 69 -2.11 0.03 -11.30
C VAL A 69 -3.13 -0.99 -10.80
N VAL A 70 -3.40 -1.02 -9.49
CA VAL A 70 -4.42 -1.90 -8.92
C VAL A 70 -5.81 -1.56 -9.45
N GLN A 71 -6.15 -0.27 -9.53
CA GLN A 71 -7.43 0.17 -10.06
C GLN A 71 -7.61 -0.21 -11.53
N GLN A 72 -6.56 -0.16 -12.35
CA GLN A 72 -6.65 -0.47 -13.78
C GLN A 72 -6.64 -1.98 -14.06
N SER A 73 -5.92 -2.75 -13.25
CA SER A 73 -5.62 -4.16 -13.53
C SER A 73 -6.45 -5.16 -12.72
N PHE A 74 -7.13 -4.71 -11.65
CA PHE A 74 -7.96 -5.56 -10.79
C PHE A 74 -9.46 -5.21 -10.81
N ASN A 75 -9.85 -4.07 -11.39
CA ASN A 75 -11.27 -3.73 -11.60
C ASN A 75 -11.88 -4.47 -12.79
#